data_AF-A0A1X7M536-F1
#
_entry.id   AF-A0A1X7M536-F1
#
_cell.length_a   1.000
_cell.length_b   1.000
_cell.length_c   1.000
_cell.angle_alpha   90.00
_cell.angle_beta   90.00
_cell.angle_gamma   90.00
#
_symmetry.space_group_name_H-M   'P 1'
#
loop_
_entity.id
_entity.type
_entity.pdbx_description
1 polymer ?
#
loop_
_entity_poly.entity_id
_entity_poly.type
_entity_poly.pdbx_seq_one_letter_code
_entity_poly.pdbx_strand_id
1 'polypeptide(L)'
;MRSSDSTSTPIGFTAGGDLNATALLAFVGAGDGRIVTWYDQTGYGQNMTQSVAARQPLIVTAGSLNAISDHSTLPGILSTGTSSSWQYIVASGNHLNVSQPCTRVSVNGFPAGTKSTNSPFLEGTSNATVMSLLGANNYYRMYDYNTGLTSANAVRQGDANIVNENYNTTSSSIIVNGTVTTGSVGI
;
A
#
# COMPACT_ATOMS: atom_id res chain seq x y z
N MET A 1 -8.12 -9.99 -13.59
CA MET A 1 -7.86 -10.69 -14.86
C MET A 1 -7.42 -12.12 -14.58
N ARG A 2 -8.06 -13.12 -15.20
CA ARG A 2 -7.59 -14.52 -15.13
C ARG A 2 -6.65 -14.82 -16.29
N SER A 3 -5.66 -15.69 -16.07
CA SER A 3 -4.63 -15.97 -17.09
C SER A 3 -5.12 -16.82 -18.26
N SER A 4 -6.20 -17.58 -18.11
CA SER A 4 -6.68 -18.52 -19.13
C SER A 4 -7.16 -17.85 -20.41
N ASP A 5 -7.70 -16.63 -20.31
CA ASP A 5 -8.29 -15.90 -21.45
C ASP A 5 -8.20 -14.37 -21.31
N SER A 6 -7.46 -13.86 -20.32
CA SER A 6 -7.31 -12.42 -20.05
C SER A 6 -8.62 -11.66 -19.78
N THR A 7 -9.70 -12.36 -19.42
CA THR A 7 -10.95 -11.71 -19.02
C THR A 7 -10.85 -11.18 -17.58
N SER A 8 -11.64 -10.16 -17.26
CA SER A 8 -11.70 -9.54 -15.93
C SER A 8 -13.14 -9.44 -15.43
N THR A 9 -13.32 -9.61 -14.12
CA THR A 9 -14.60 -9.40 -13.41
C THR A 9 -14.31 -8.65 -12.11
N PRO A 10 -15.21 -7.78 -11.62
CA PRO A 10 -15.09 -7.22 -10.28
C PRO A 10 -15.27 -8.31 -9.23
N ILE A 11 -14.47 -8.25 -8.17
CA ILE A 11 -14.62 -9.08 -6.97
C ILE A 11 -14.87 -8.13 -5.81
N GLY A 12 -16.01 -8.32 -5.14
CA GLY A 12 -16.41 -7.52 -3.98
C GLY A 12 -16.12 -8.21 -2.65
N PHE A 13 -16.82 -7.75 -1.63
CA PHE A 13 -16.74 -8.26 -0.27
C PHE A 13 -17.93 -9.19 0.04
N THR A 14 -17.76 -10.07 1.02
CA THR A 14 -18.83 -10.84 1.63
C THR A 14 -19.67 -9.95 2.55
N ALA A 15 -20.78 -10.47 3.06
CA ALA A 15 -21.58 -9.76 4.07
C ALA A 15 -20.80 -9.47 5.37
N GLY A 16 -19.73 -10.24 5.64
CA GLY A 16 -18.83 -10.02 6.78
C GLY A 16 -17.77 -8.94 6.53
N GLY A 17 -17.69 -8.37 5.33
CA GLY A 17 -16.68 -7.37 4.95
C GLY A 17 -15.36 -7.95 4.43
N ASP A 18 -15.20 -9.28 4.44
CA ASP A 18 -14.01 -9.95 3.88
C ASP A 18 -14.05 -10.00 2.35
N LEU A 19 -12.88 -10.09 1.70
CA LEU A 19 -12.79 -10.38 0.27
C LEU A 19 -13.58 -11.65 -0.07
N ASN A 20 -14.41 -11.63 -1.12
CA ASN A 20 -15.13 -12.82 -1.58
C ASN A 20 -14.19 -13.79 -2.33
N ALA A 21 -13.36 -14.51 -1.56
CA ALA A 21 -12.38 -15.46 -2.07
C ALA A 21 -13.02 -16.61 -2.86
N THR A 22 -14.22 -17.05 -2.48
CA THR A 22 -14.96 -18.10 -3.19
C THR A 22 -15.27 -17.67 -4.62
N ALA A 23 -15.81 -16.46 -4.82
CA ALA A 23 -16.08 -15.93 -6.15
C ALA A 23 -14.79 -15.71 -6.96
N LEU A 24 -13.72 -15.22 -6.31
CA LEU A 24 -12.42 -15.03 -6.94
C LEU A 24 -11.84 -16.34 -7.46
N LEU A 25 -11.79 -17.39 -6.63
CA LEU A 25 -11.24 -18.69 -7.00
C LEU A 25 -12.08 -19.38 -8.07
N ALA A 26 -13.41 -19.29 -7.98
CA ALA A 26 -14.31 -19.80 -9.02
C ALA A 26 -14.09 -19.10 -10.37
N PHE A 27 -13.83 -17.79 -10.35
CA PHE A 27 -13.56 -17.03 -11.58
C PHE A 27 -12.19 -17.38 -12.19
N VAL A 28 -11.14 -17.49 -11.38
CA VAL A 28 -9.77 -17.73 -11.84
C VAL A 28 -9.55 -19.18 -12.29
N GLY A 29 -10.18 -20.15 -11.61
CA GLY A 29 -9.96 -21.57 -11.88
C GLY A 29 -8.54 -22.01 -11.54
N ALA A 30 -7.94 -22.88 -12.35
CA ALA A 30 -6.60 -23.43 -12.10
C ALA A 30 -5.44 -22.49 -12.49
N GLY A 31 -5.75 -21.31 -13.05
CA GLY A 31 -4.76 -20.35 -13.55
C GLY A 31 -4.31 -19.32 -12.51
N ASP A 32 -3.74 -18.23 -13.01
CA ASP A 32 -3.33 -17.09 -12.20
C ASP A 32 -4.39 -15.99 -12.24
N GLY A 33 -4.56 -15.32 -11.11
CA GLY A 33 -5.42 -14.15 -10.95
C GLY A 33 -4.59 -12.90 -10.72
N ARG A 34 -4.75 -11.91 -11.59
CA ARG A 34 -4.06 -10.61 -11.52
C ARG A 34 -5.01 -9.47 -11.24
N ILE A 35 -4.56 -8.47 -10.49
CA ILE A 35 -5.33 -7.28 -10.17
C ILE A 35 -5.10 -6.22 -11.25
N VAL A 36 -6.17 -5.86 -11.96
CA VAL A 36 -6.16 -4.80 -13.00
C VAL A 36 -6.57 -3.46 -12.41
N THR A 37 -7.58 -3.48 -11.54
CA THR A 37 -8.21 -2.31 -10.93
C THR A 37 -8.43 -2.57 -9.45
N TRP A 38 -8.05 -1.59 -8.63
CA TRP A 38 -8.47 -1.40 -7.26
C TRP A 38 -9.55 -0.33 -7.24
N TYR A 39 -10.75 -0.71 -6.83
CA TYR A 39 -11.89 0.20 -6.83
C TYR A 39 -11.85 1.13 -5.62
N ASP A 40 -12.09 2.41 -5.88
CA ASP A 40 -12.24 3.44 -4.86
C ASP A 40 -13.61 3.30 -4.17
N GLN A 41 -13.60 3.10 -2.85
CA GLN A 41 -14.82 2.96 -2.03
C GLN A 41 -15.34 4.28 -1.48
N THR A 42 -14.63 5.40 -1.69
CA THR A 42 -15.04 6.71 -1.18
C THR A 42 -16.18 7.36 -2.00
N GLY A 43 -16.43 6.85 -3.20
CA GLY A 43 -17.42 7.40 -4.14
C GLY A 43 -16.87 8.50 -5.06
N TYR A 44 -15.60 8.87 -4.95
CA TYR A 44 -14.96 9.86 -5.83
C TYR A 44 -14.50 9.28 -7.17
N GLY A 45 -14.58 7.95 -7.35
CA GLY A 45 -14.26 7.26 -8.60
C GLY A 45 -12.77 7.18 -8.90
N GLN A 46 -11.92 7.40 -7.88
CA GLN A 46 -10.46 7.47 -8.02
C GLN A 46 -9.83 6.07 -7.99
N ASN A 47 -10.26 5.22 -8.93
CA ASN A 47 -9.79 3.84 -9.02
C ASN A 47 -8.29 3.79 -9.33
N MET A 48 -7.58 2.86 -8.71
CA MET A 48 -6.19 2.57 -9.06
C MET A 48 -6.15 1.49 -10.12
N THR A 49 -5.35 1.65 -11.17
CA THR A 49 -5.24 0.72 -12.29
C THR A 49 -3.79 0.41 -12.64
N GLN A 50 -3.55 -0.75 -13.24
CA GLN A 50 -2.26 -1.12 -13.82
C GLN A 50 -2.50 -1.80 -15.18
N SER A 51 -2.28 -1.07 -16.26
CA SER A 51 -2.54 -1.56 -17.62
C SER A 51 -1.47 -2.52 -18.14
N VAL A 52 -0.25 -2.49 -17.58
CA VAL A 52 0.83 -3.37 -18.01
C VAL A 52 0.72 -4.71 -17.28
N ALA A 53 0.33 -5.77 -18.00
CA ALA A 53 0.10 -7.11 -17.43
C ALA A 53 1.28 -7.65 -16.60
N ALA A 54 2.52 -7.40 -17.02
CA ALA A 54 3.71 -7.81 -16.30
C ALA A 54 3.87 -7.11 -14.92
N ARG A 55 3.27 -5.92 -14.75
CA ARG A 55 3.29 -5.12 -13.52
C ARG A 55 2.03 -5.29 -12.67
N GLN A 56 1.03 -6.02 -13.15
CA GLN A 56 -0.19 -6.29 -12.38
C GLN A 56 0.11 -7.27 -11.24
N PRO A 57 -0.27 -6.93 -9.99
CA PRO A 57 -0.04 -7.81 -8.85
C PRO A 57 -0.80 -9.13 -8.96
N LEU A 58 -0.22 -10.20 -8.42
CA LEU A 58 -0.81 -11.55 -8.37
C LEU A 58 -1.58 -11.74 -7.05
N ILE A 59 -2.86 -12.13 -7.13
CA ILE A 59 -3.68 -12.47 -5.96
C ILE A 59 -4.02 -13.97 -5.91
N VAL A 60 -4.02 -14.65 -7.04
CA VAL A 60 -4.16 -16.11 -7.14
C VAL A 60 -3.01 -16.63 -7.98
N THR A 61 -2.35 -17.69 -7.52
CA THR A 61 -1.28 -18.40 -8.25
C THR A 61 -1.67 -19.85 -8.40
N ALA A 62 -1.69 -20.36 -9.63
CA ALA A 62 -2.06 -21.75 -9.94
C ALA A 62 -3.34 -22.23 -9.23
N GLY A 63 -4.37 -21.37 -9.22
CA GLY A 63 -5.67 -21.64 -8.61
C GLY A 63 -5.74 -21.59 -7.09
N SER A 64 -4.66 -21.17 -6.43
CA SER A 64 -4.63 -20.99 -4.98
C SER A 64 -4.50 -19.51 -4.61
N LEU A 65 -5.25 -19.08 -3.59
CA LEU A 65 -5.18 -17.71 -3.09
C LEU A 65 -3.79 -17.47 -2.49
N ASN A 66 -3.14 -16.39 -2.91
CA ASN A 66 -1.91 -15.96 -2.27
C ASN A 66 -2.22 -15.50 -0.85
N ALA A 67 -1.35 -15.82 0.11
CA ALA A 67 -1.53 -15.44 1.51
C ALA A 67 -0.33 -14.66 2.04
N ILE A 68 -0.54 -13.90 3.11
CA ILE A 68 0.55 -13.24 3.83
C ILE A 68 1.32 -14.32 4.61
N SER A 69 2.65 -14.30 4.55
CA SER A 69 3.53 -15.38 5.02
C SER A 69 3.35 -15.80 6.48
N ASP A 70 2.83 -14.91 7.33
CA ASP A 70 2.54 -15.11 8.76
C ASP A 70 1.02 -15.25 9.06
N HIS A 71 0.17 -15.07 8.06
CA HIS A 71 -1.28 -15.19 8.16
C HIS A 71 -1.84 -15.94 6.94
N SER A 72 -1.62 -17.25 6.89
CA SER A 72 -1.96 -18.13 5.76
C SER A 72 -3.45 -18.16 5.37
N THR A 73 -4.32 -17.61 6.21
CA THR A 73 -5.76 -17.51 5.98
C THR A 73 -6.19 -16.15 5.42
N LEU A 74 -5.32 -15.14 5.41
CA LEU A 74 -5.63 -13.80 4.91
C LEU A 74 -5.12 -13.62 3.47
N PRO A 75 -5.93 -13.03 2.57
CA PRO A 75 -5.48 -12.74 1.21
C PRO A 75 -4.23 -11.86 1.20
N GLY A 76 -3.21 -12.32 0.49
CA GLY A 76 -1.98 -11.60 0.21
C GLY A 76 -1.89 -11.26 -1.26
N ILE A 77 -1.22 -10.15 -1.57
CA ILE A 77 -0.91 -9.75 -2.94
C ILE A 77 0.59 -9.95 -3.16
N LEU A 78 0.95 -10.73 -4.17
CA LEU A 78 2.32 -10.99 -4.55
C LEU A 78 2.78 -10.01 -5.63
N SER A 79 3.94 -9.40 -5.37
CA SER A 79 4.67 -8.64 -6.37
C SER A 79 5.38 -9.59 -7.34
N THR A 80 5.09 -9.45 -8.63
CA THR A 80 5.54 -10.36 -9.72
C THR A 80 7.02 -10.26 -10.10
N GLY A 81 7.85 -9.54 -9.34
CA GLY A 81 9.31 -9.73 -9.35
C GLY A 81 10.04 -9.46 -10.67
N THR A 82 9.51 -8.69 -11.62
CA THR A 82 10.33 -8.26 -12.77
C THR A 82 11.35 -7.22 -12.29
N SER A 83 12.62 -7.42 -12.65
CA SER A 83 13.83 -6.66 -12.27
C SER A 83 13.86 -5.16 -12.65
N SER A 84 12.72 -4.56 -12.99
CA SER A 84 12.53 -3.11 -13.11
C SER A 84 11.59 -2.62 -12.01
N SER A 85 12.07 -2.76 -10.77
CA SER A 85 11.88 -2.03 -9.49
C SER A 85 10.56 -1.32 -9.11
N TRP A 86 9.48 -1.39 -9.88
CA TRP A 86 8.33 -0.51 -9.68
C TRP A 86 7.02 -1.24 -9.92
N GLN A 87 6.50 -1.87 -8.86
CA GLN A 87 5.14 -2.39 -8.85
C GLN A 87 4.24 -1.36 -8.19
N TYR A 88 3.57 -0.58 -9.01
CA TYR A 88 2.61 0.41 -8.56
C TYR A 88 1.24 0.06 -9.10
N ILE A 89 0.22 0.12 -8.26
CA ILE A 89 -1.14 0.34 -8.73
C ILE A 89 -1.32 1.85 -8.74
N VAL A 90 -1.56 2.44 -9.90
CA VAL A 90 -1.55 3.90 -10.08
C VAL A 90 -2.98 4.38 -10.12
N ALA A 91 -3.37 5.34 -9.28
CA ALA A 91 -4.64 6.06 -9.45
C ALA A 91 -4.72 6.62 -10.88
N SER A 92 -5.77 6.29 -11.63
CA SER A 92 -5.90 6.79 -13.00
C SER A 92 -6.09 8.32 -12.97
N GLY A 93 -5.11 9.07 -13.47
CA GLY A 93 -5.16 10.53 -13.51
C GLY A 93 -4.88 11.17 -12.14
N ASN A 94 -3.61 11.55 -11.93
CA ASN A 94 -3.06 12.07 -10.68
C ASN A 94 -3.15 11.12 -9.48
N HIS A 95 -2.01 10.96 -8.80
CA HIS A 95 -1.85 10.12 -7.62
C HIS A 95 -2.78 10.59 -6.48
N LEU A 96 -2.91 9.80 -5.40
CA LEU A 96 -3.70 10.12 -4.20
C LEU A 96 -3.43 11.57 -3.72
N ASN A 97 -4.25 12.51 -4.15
CA ASN A 97 -4.17 13.92 -3.77
C ASN A 97 -5.16 14.15 -2.63
N VAL A 98 -4.67 14.03 -1.41
CA VAL A 98 -5.47 14.30 -0.22
C VAL A 98 -5.10 15.68 0.29
N SER A 99 -6.04 16.64 0.17
CA SER A 99 -5.85 17.98 0.73
C SER A 99 -5.64 17.88 2.24
N GLN A 100 -4.70 18.66 2.76
CA GLN A 100 -4.58 18.84 4.21
C GLN A 100 -5.73 19.74 4.71
N PRO A 101 -6.22 19.55 5.95
CA PRO A 101 -5.77 18.55 6.91
C PRO A 101 -6.26 17.15 6.56
N CYS A 102 -5.38 16.16 6.71
CA CYS A 102 -5.75 14.76 6.51
C CYS A 102 -5.01 13.84 7.45
N THR A 103 -5.62 12.70 7.73
CA THR A 103 -5.05 11.66 8.60
C THR A 103 -4.85 10.37 7.82
N ARG A 104 -3.71 9.74 8.01
CA ARG A 104 -3.42 8.38 7.55
C ARG A 104 -3.12 7.49 8.74
N VAL A 105 -3.74 6.31 8.75
CA VAL A 105 -3.43 5.25 9.72
C VAL A 105 -2.97 4.03 8.94
N SER A 106 -1.87 3.42 9.38
CA SER A 106 -1.35 2.19 8.79
C SER A 106 -0.71 1.30 9.86
N VAL A 107 -0.62 0.01 9.57
CA VAL A 107 0.11 -0.96 10.37
C VAL A 107 1.14 -1.62 9.45
N ASN A 108 2.43 -1.35 9.71
CA ASN A 108 3.50 -1.83 8.83
C ASN A 108 4.61 -2.51 9.65
N GLY A 109 5.10 -3.65 9.15
CA GLY A 109 6.25 -4.36 9.70
C GLY A 109 7.39 -4.47 8.69
N PHE A 110 8.63 -4.52 9.16
CA PHE A 110 9.82 -4.63 8.30
C PHE A 110 10.63 -5.87 8.60
N PRO A 111 11.02 -6.67 7.60
CA PRO A 111 11.98 -7.75 7.79
C PRO A 111 13.30 -7.23 8.37
N ALA A 112 13.96 -8.03 9.21
CA ALA A 112 15.30 -7.73 9.69
C ALA A 112 16.29 -7.65 8.52
N GLY A 113 17.16 -6.64 8.52
CA GLY A 113 18.27 -6.51 7.56
C GLY A 113 17.99 -5.72 6.28
N THR A 114 16.78 -5.16 6.09
CA THR A 114 16.50 -4.27 4.96
C THR A 114 17.13 -2.89 5.18
N LYS A 115 18.24 -2.60 4.49
CA LYS A 115 18.89 -1.28 4.47
C LYS A 115 18.67 -0.62 3.10
N SER A 116 17.65 0.24 2.99
CA SER A 116 17.44 1.11 1.82
C SER A 116 17.35 2.57 2.28
N THR A 117 17.86 3.51 1.47
CA THR A 117 17.89 4.94 1.82
C THR A 117 16.49 5.54 1.92
N ASN A 118 15.54 5.06 1.12
CA ASN A 118 14.13 5.46 1.16
C ASN A 118 13.26 4.34 0.57
N SER A 119 12.42 3.69 1.38
CA SER A 119 11.45 2.71 0.91
C SER A 119 10.03 3.26 1.09
N PRO A 120 9.44 3.89 0.07
CA PRO A 120 8.11 4.48 0.18
C PRO A 120 7.03 3.38 0.15
N PHE A 121 6.02 3.52 1.01
CA PHE A 121 4.81 2.68 0.99
C PHE A 121 3.73 3.29 0.09
N LEU A 122 3.72 4.62 -0.03
CA LEU A 122 2.85 5.40 -0.91
C LEU A 122 3.65 6.55 -1.51
N GLU A 123 3.48 6.80 -2.80
CA GLU A 123 4.15 7.89 -3.53
C GLU A 123 3.11 8.73 -4.26
N GLY A 124 3.28 10.06 -4.30
CA GLY A 124 2.47 10.89 -5.19
C GLY A 124 3.27 11.92 -5.99
N THR A 125 2.60 12.59 -6.93
CA THR A 125 3.25 13.25 -8.07
C THR A 125 3.56 14.72 -7.90
N SER A 126 2.88 15.47 -7.02
CA SER A 126 3.06 16.93 -6.99
C SER A 126 2.76 17.65 -5.67
N ASN A 127 2.44 16.95 -4.58
CA ASN A 127 2.27 17.48 -3.20
C ASN A 127 1.96 16.32 -2.23
N ALA A 128 2.61 15.17 -2.42
CA ALA A 128 2.05 13.92 -1.91
C ALA A 128 2.87 13.29 -0.80
N THR A 129 2.07 12.91 0.19
CA THR A 129 2.36 12.31 1.47
C THR A 129 3.06 10.96 1.36
N VAL A 130 4.38 10.97 1.22
CA VAL A 130 5.19 9.74 1.29
C VAL A 130 5.25 9.30 2.76
N MET A 131 4.77 8.08 3.05
CA MET A 131 5.29 7.32 4.18
C MET A 131 6.50 6.57 3.67
N SER A 132 7.64 6.73 4.33
CA SER A 132 8.80 5.89 4.02
C SER A 132 9.55 5.46 5.25
N LEU A 133 10.24 4.32 5.12
CA LEU A 133 11.31 3.96 6.02
C LEU A 133 12.60 4.63 5.57
N LEU A 134 13.19 5.45 6.44
CA LEU A 134 14.57 5.92 6.30
C LEU A 134 15.51 4.82 6.79
N GLY A 135 15.80 3.83 5.93
CA GLY A 135 16.49 2.59 6.32
C GLY A 135 17.95 2.73 6.73
N ALA A 136 18.55 3.92 6.67
CA ALA A 136 19.83 4.18 7.34
C ALA A 136 19.67 4.19 8.88
N ASN A 137 18.51 4.61 9.39
CA ASN A 137 18.27 4.82 10.81
C ASN A 137 16.94 4.23 11.32
N ASN A 138 16.19 3.50 10.48
CA ASN A 138 14.91 2.87 10.79
C ASN A 138 13.84 3.84 11.33
N TYR A 139 13.70 5.04 10.78
CA TYR A 139 12.61 5.96 11.15
C TYR A 139 11.47 5.88 10.14
N TYR A 140 10.24 6.02 10.63
CA TYR A 140 9.14 6.41 9.76
C TYR A 140 9.27 7.89 9.42
N ARG A 141 9.02 8.24 8.17
CA ARG A 141 8.98 9.61 7.70
C ARG A 141 7.62 9.93 7.09
N MET A 142 7.02 10.98 7.58
CA MET A 142 5.88 11.69 6.99
C MET A 142 6.44 12.79 6.08
N TYR A 143 6.08 12.82 4.80
CA TYR A 143 6.71 13.74 3.84
C TYR A 143 5.73 14.35 2.83
N ASP A 144 5.69 15.67 2.72
CA ASP A 144 5.03 16.38 1.61
C ASP A 144 6.11 17.08 0.79
N TYR A 145 6.65 16.35 -0.21
CA TYR A 145 7.60 16.71 -1.28
C TYR A 145 8.78 17.68 -0.99
N ASN A 146 8.55 18.77 -0.27
CA ASN A 146 9.50 19.78 0.20
C ASN A 146 9.80 19.65 1.71
N THR A 147 8.87 19.15 2.52
CA THR A 147 8.96 19.15 3.98
C THR A 147 8.72 17.75 4.55
N GLY A 148 9.45 17.40 5.61
CA GLY A 148 9.34 16.07 6.21
C GLY A 148 9.52 16.07 7.71
N LEU A 149 8.83 15.14 8.36
CA LEU A 149 8.89 14.90 9.79
C LEU A 149 9.16 13.42 10.03
N THR A 150 10.19 13.12 10.81
CA THR A 150 10.56 11.76 11.17
C THR A 150 9.99 11.39 12.52
N SER A 151 9.73 10.10 12.75
CA SER A 151 9.41 9.59 14.07
C SER A 151 10.54 9.87 15.07
N ALA A 152 10.18 10.09 16.34
CA ALA A 152 11.14 10.39 17.41
C ALA A 152 12.19 9.27 17.59
N ASN A 153 11.74 8.02 17.48
CA ASN A 153 12.57 6.84 17.72
C ASN A 153 12.67 5.98 16.47
N ALA A 154 13.81 5.30 16.35
CA ALA A 154 14.01 4.24 15.39
C ALA A 154 13.07 3.08 15.75
N VAL A 155 12.40 2.50 14.76
CA VAL A 155 11.48 1.38 14.97
C VAL A 155 12.20 0.05 14.88
N ARG A 156 11.74 -0.90 15.70
CA ARG A 156 12.31 -2.25 15.75
C ARG A 156 11.94 -3.01 14.48
N GLN A 157 12.97 -3.54 13.81
CA GLN A 157 12.79 -4.45 12.70
C GLN A 157 12.22 -5.79 13.21
N GLY A 158 11.34 -6.40 12.43
CA GLY A 158 10.67 -7.66 12.73
C GLY A 158 9.28 -7.50 13.35
N ASP A 159 8.95 -6.32 13.89
CA ASP A 159 7.68 -6.05 14.55
C ASP A 159 6.76 -5.18 13.65
N ALA A 160 5.46 -5.43 13.70
CA ALA A 160 4.46 -4.53 13.13
C ALA A 160 4.31 -3.27 13.99
N ASN A 161 4.23 -2.11 13.36
CA ASN A 161 4.09 -0.82 14.02
C ASN A 161 2.81 -0.13 13.54
N ILE A 162 2.04 0.39 14.49
CA ILE A 162 0.95 1.31 14.15
C ILE A 162 1.52 2.71 13.95
N VAL A 163 1.21 3.29 12.80
CA VAL A 163 1.64 4.62 12.41
C VAL A 163 0.40 5.45 12.09
N ASN A 164 0.24 6.55 12.84
CA ASN A 164 -0.79 7.55 12.60
C ASN A 164 -0.12 8.86 12.22
N GLU A 165 -0.49 9.42 11.08
CA GLU A 165 0.06 10.65 10.54
C GLU A 165 -1.06 11.65 10.35
N ASN A 166 -0.91 12.81 10.97
CA ASN A 166 -1.79 13.95 10.78
C ASN A 166 -1.02 15.00 9.99
N TYR A 167 -1.41 15.18 8.74
CA TYR A 167 -0.92 16.24 7.88
C TYR A 167 -1.79 17.47 8.10
N ASN A 168 -1.22 18.54 8.64
CA ASN A 168 -1.91 19.78 9.00
C ASN A 168 -0.95 20.98 8.97
N THR A 169 -0.26 21.12 7.84
CA THR A 169 0.72 22.17 7.55
C THR A 169 1.74 22.33 8.68
N THR A 170 1.73 23.45 9.39
CA THR A 170 2.65 23.77 10.50
C THR A 170 2.37 23.00 11.79
N SER A 171 1.21 22.35 11.88
CA SER A 171 0.74 21.61 13.07
C SER A 171 0.60 20.11 12.79
N SER A 172 1.48 19.57 11.94
CA SER A 172 1.47 18.16 11.57
C SER A 172 2.08 17.28 12.66
N SER A 173 1.72 15.99 12.68
CA SER A 173 2.29 15.02 13.62
C SER A 173 2.40 13.62 13.03
N ILE A 174 3.45 12.91 13.43
CA ILE A 174 3.59 11.46 13.22
C ILE A 174 3.61 10.77 14.58
N ILE A 175 2.80 9.73 14.72
CA ILE A 175 2.64 8.94 15.93
C ILE A 175 2.99 7.51 15.58
N VAL A 176 4.00 6.97 16.25
CA VAL A 176 4.45 5.57 16.05
C VAL A 176 4.35 4.84 17.37
N ASN A 177 3.52 3.81 17.43
CA ASN A 177 3.27 3.02 18.65
C ASN A 177 3.01 3.91 19.88
N GLY A 178 2.21 4.97 19.71
CA GLY A 178 1.88 5.94 20.76
C GLY A 178 2.92 7.04 21.03
N THR A 179 4.12 6.97 20.44
CA THR A 179 5.12 8.04 20.55
C THR A 179 4.86 9.12 19.50
N VAL A 180 4.68 10.36 19.93
CA VAL A 180 4.32 11.49 19.07
C VAL A 180 5.55 12.32 18.68
N THR A 181 5.60 12.77 17.43
CA THR A 181 6.50 13.82 16.96
C THR A 181 5.68 14.84 16.19
N THR A 182 5.87 16.13 16.49
CA THR A 182 5.13 17.25 15.87
C THR A 182 6.07 18.10 15.04
N GLY A 183 5.56 18.72 13.97
CA GLY A 183 6.32 19.64 13.15
C GLY A 183 5.55 20.08 11.91
N SER A 184 6.25 20.78 11.01
CA SER A 184 5.67 21.28 9.77
C SER A 184 5.85 20.28 8.63
N VAL A 185 4.74 19.80 8.05
CA VAL A 185 4.73 18.99 6.82
C VAL A 185 3.51 19.39 6.00
N GLY A 186 3.72 19.96 4.82
CA GLY A 186 2.67 20.71 4.13
C GLY A 186 3.11 22.15 3.86
N ILE A 187 2.68 22.68 2.73
CA ILE A 187 2.66 24.14 2.45
C ILE A 187 1.30 24.72 2.82
#